data_AF-E2AJL4-F1
#
_entry.id   AF-E2AJL4-F1
#
_cell.length_a   1.000
_cell.length_b   1.000
_cell.length_c   1.000
_cell.angle_alpha   90.00
_cell.angle_beta   90.00
_cell.angle_gamma   90.00
#
_symmetry.space_group_name_H-M   'P 1'
#
loop_
_entity.id
_entity.type
_entity.pdbx_description
1 polymer ?
#
loop_
_entity_poly.entity_id
_entity_poly.type
_entity_poly.pdbx_seq_one_letter_code
_entity_poly.pdbx_strand_id
1 'polypeptide(L)'
;MANLLMNPAKLRFYKERYERENKLISVRETFTPTIRTKSLTGKFYAKHDVIPPWEIRQEDVDLIKRQEMTPKNIYSFRPPAVNMEYGWFSAPLIPITRDLRLRFPRKQSDFVTYELARKLHKGLPEKKFAGVPFRT
;
A
#
# COMPACT_ATOMS: atom_id res chain seq x y z
N MET A 1 38.54 6.60 22.43
CA MET A 1 37.14 6.66 21.97
C MET A 1 36.79 5.31 21.32
N ALA A 2 36.31 4.35 22.11
CA ALA A 2 36.12 2.96 21.68
C ALA A 2 34.63 2.61 21.52
N ASN A 3 34.27 2.19 20.30
CA ASN A 3 33.24 1.19 19.96
C ASN A 3 31.93 1.17 20.77
N LEU A 4 31.14 2.24 20.70
CA LEU A 4 29.74 2.22 21.15
C LEU A 4 28.76 1.62 20.10
N LEU A 5 29.25 1.13 18.95
CA LEU A 5 28.44 0.89 17.75
C LEU A 5 28.21 -0.56 17.33
N MET A 6 28.71 -1.58 18.04
CA MET A 6 28.53 -2.97 17.62
C MET A 6 28.15 -3.86 18.80
N ASN A 7 26.87 -3.82 19.18
CA ASN A 7 26.32 -4.93 19.97
C ASN A 7 26.42 -6.20 19.08
N PRO A 8 27.24 -7.20 19.44
CA PRO A 8 27.53 -8.34 18.58
C PRO A 8 26.28 -9.17 18.27
N ALA A 9 25.29 -9.18 19.18
CA ALA A 9 24.01 -9.84 18.95
C ALA A 9 23.17 -9.12 17.87
N LYS A 10 23.15 -7.78 17.89
CA LYS A 10 22.46 -6.99 16.86
C LYS A 10 23.12 -7.15 15.49
N LEU A 11 24.45 -7.14 15.44
CA LEU A 11 25.17 -7.36 14.18
C LEU A 11 24.85 -8.72 13.58
N ARG A 12 24.84 -9.78 14.40
CA ARG A 12 24.50 -11.14 13.95
C ARG A 12 23.08 -11.19 13.38
N PHE A 13 22.11 -10.60 14.08
CA PHE A 13 20.73 -10.52 13.63
C PHE A 13 20.56 -9.80 12.29
N TYR A 14 21.20 -8.63 12.13
CA TYR A 14 21.11 -7.87 10.88
C TYR A 14 21.80 -8.57 9.71
N LYS A 15 22.94 -9.24 9.93
CA LYS A 15 23.59 -10.07 8.91
C LYS A 15 22.70 -11.24 8.47
N GLU A 16 22.15 -11.97 9.42
CA GLU A 16 21.27 -13.10 9.13
C GLU A 16 20.03 -12.67 8.34
N ARG A 17 19.43 -11.54 8.71
CA ARG A 17 18.31 -10.96 7.99
C ARG A 17 18.71 -10.55 6.57
N TYR A 18 19.81 -9.82 6.43
CA TYR A 18 20.32 -9.38 5.13
C TYR A 18 20.63 -10.56 4.22
N GLU A 19 21.28 -11.62 4.71
CA GLU A 19 21.58 -12.82 3.93
C GLU A 19 20.32 -13.57 3.48
N ARG A 20 19.26 -13.61 4.30
CA ARG A 20 17.98 -14.19 3.90
C ARG A 20 17.27 -13.35 2.82
N GLU A 21 17.25 -12.03 2.98
CA GLU A 21 16.63 -11.12 2.01
C GLU A 21 17.38 -11.13 0.67
N ASN A 22 18.72 -11.17 0.70
CA ASN A 22 19.55 -11.14 -0.51
C ASN A 22 19.48 -12.45 -1.33
N LYS A 23 19.18 -13.60 -0.70
CA LYS A 23 18.95 -14.87 -1.41
C LYS A 23 17.76 -14.82 -2.38
N LEU A 24 16.79 -13.94 -2.12
CA LEU A 24 15.58 -13.80 -2.93
C LEU A 24 15.73 -12.73 -4.01
N ILE A 25 16.76 -11.89 -3.93
CA ILE A 25 17.00 -10.79 -4.85
C ILE A 25 18.09 -11.21 -5.83
N SER A 26 17.71 -11.70 -7.00
CA SER A 26 18.65 -11.87 -8.12
C SER A 26 18.47 -10.71 -9.08
N VAL A 27 19.51 -9.88 -9.23
CA VAL A 27 19.55 -8.85 -10.26
C VAL A 27 19.85 -9.56 -11.58
N ARG A 28 18.87 -9.59 -12.49
CA ARG A 28 19.06 -10.12 -13.84
C ARG A 28 19.35 -8.94 -14.78
N GLU A 29 20.57 -8.85 -15.28
CA GLU A 29 20.99 -7.83 -16.25
C GLU A 29 20.40 -8.09 -17.65
N THR A 30 20.20 -9.36 -18.00
CA THR A 30 19.55 -9.78 -19.24
C THR A 30 18.10 -10.17 -18.97
N PHE A 31 17.18 -9.49 -19.66
CA PHE A 31 15.76 -9.87 -19.65
C PHE A 31 15.63 -11.25 -20.29
N THR A 32 15.48 -12.28 -19.45
CA THR A 32 15.11 -13.62 -19.88
C THR A 32 13.58 -13.71 -19.82
N PRO A 33 12.87 -13.65 -20.97
CA PRO A 33 11.44 -13.87 -20.96
C PRO A 33 11.17 -15.25 -20.37
N THR A 34 10.33 -15.30 -19.33
CA THR A 34 9.90 -16.58 -18.75
C THR A 34 8.86 -17.16 -19.70
N ILE A 35 9.31 -17.83 -20.77
CA ILE A 35 8.51 -18.15 -21.97
C ILE A 35 7.35 -19.15 -21.71
N ARG A 36 7.16 -19.70 -20.50
CA ARG A 36 6.29 -20.89 -20.34
C ARG A 36 5.26 -20.85 -19.22
N THR A 37 4.87 -19.68 -18.74
CA THR A 37 3.69 -19.58 -17.86
C THR A 37 2.74 -18.56 -18.46
N LYS A 38 1.79 -19.03 -19.27
CA LYS A 38 0.62 -18.23 -19.66
C LYS A 38 -0.08 -17.78 -18.38
N SER A 39 -0.50 -16.52 -18.32
CA SER A 39 -1.15 -16.02 -17.13
C SER A 39 -2.61 -16.47 -17.10
N LEU A 40 -3.12 -16.80 -15.90
CA LEU A 40 -4.53 -17.15 -15.74
C LEU A 40 -5.44 -15.95 -16.04
N THR A 41 -4.98 -14.76 -15.67
CA THR A 41 -5.61 -13.48 -16.01
C THR A 41 -4.73 -12.73 -17.00
N GLY A 42 -5.31 -12.30 -18.11
CA GLY A 42 -4.60 -11.55 -19.13
C GLY A 42 -4.39 -10.09 -18.74
N LYS A 43 -3.33 -9.48 -19.29
CA LYS A 43 -3.26 -8.03 -19.38
C LYS A 43 -4.35 -7.55 -20.36
N PHE A 44 -4.92 -6.36 -20.13
CA PHE A 44 -6.04 -5.80 -20.91
C PHE A 44 -5.83 -5.85 -22.45
N TYR A 45 -4.58 -5.75 -22.92
CA TYR A 45 -4.22 -5.75 -24.35
C TYR A 45 -3.64 -7.08 -24.89
N ALA A 46 -3.39 -8.08 -24.04
CA ALA A 46 -2.69 -9.31 -24.41
C ALA A 46 -3.59 -10.54 -24.28
N LYS A 47 -4.69 -10.58 -25.05
CA LYS A 47 -5.68 -11.66 -24.99
C LYS A 47 -5.13 -13.03 -25.39
N HIS A 48 -4.07 -13.08 -26.18
CA HIS A 48 -3.43 -14.32 -26.65
C HIS A 48 -2.51 -14.98 -25.60
N ASP A 49 -2.12 -14.24 -24.56
CA ASP A 49 -1.24 -14.72 -23.48
C ASP A 49 -2.01 -15.43 -22.35
N VAL A 50 -3.34 -15.51 -22.48
CA VAL A 50 -4.24 -16.08 -21.46
C VAL A 50 -4.43 -17.57 -21.68
N ILE A 51 -4.42 -18.33 -20.58
CA ILE A 51 -4.81 -19.75 -20.61
C ILE A 51 -6.29 -19.82 -21.05
N PRO A 52 -6.62 -20.57 -22.11
CA PRO A 52 -7.99 -20.65 -22.55
C PRO A 52 -8.88 -21.32 -21.48
N PRO A 53 -10.17 -20.97 -21.38
CA PRO A 53 -11.03 -21.40 -20.27
C PRO A 53 -11.12 -22.91 -20.04
N TRP A 54 -10.96 -23.72 -21.08
CA TRP A 54 -11.01 -25.18 -21.01
C TRP A 54 -9.72 -25.83 -20.49
N GLU A 55 -8.59 -25.10 -20.49
CA GLU A 55 -7.29 -25.58 -19.98
C GLU A 55 -7.04 -25.11 -18.54
N ILE A 56 -7.94 -24.27 -18.00
CA ILE A 56 -7.85 -23.75 -16.63
C ILE A 56 -8.18 -24.86 -15.63
N ARG A 57 -7.23 -25.16 -14.75
CA ARG A 57 -7.49 -26.04 -13.61
C ARG A 57 -8.35 -25.31 -12.60
N GLN A 58 -9.40 -25.98 -12.14
CA GLN A 58 -10.31 -25.43 -11.14
C GLN A 58 -9.58 -25.06 -9.83
N GLU A 59 -8.54 -25.84 -9.48
CA GLU A 59 -7.68 -25.60 -8.31
C GLU A 59 -7.01 -24.21 -8.34
N ASP A 60 -6.53 -23.78 -9.50
CA ASP A 60 -5.86 -22.49 -9.67
C ASP A 60 -6.86 -21.33 -9.51
N VAL A 61 -8.09 -21.51 -10.01
CA VAL A 61 -9.18 -20.54 -9.84
C VAL A 61 -9.58 -20.43 -8.37
N ASP A 62 -9.70 -21.56 -7.68
CA ASP A 62 -10.09 -21.60 -6.28
C ASP A 62 -9.00 -21.03 -5.36
N LEU A 63 -7.72 -21.17 -5.74
CA LEU A 63 -6.59 -20.53 -5.05
C LEU A 63 -6.68 -19.00 -5.14
N ILE A 64 -6.97 -18.45 -6.32
CA ILE A 64 -7.13 -17.00 -6.51
C ILE A 64 -8.35 -16.49 -5.74
N LYS A 65 -9.48 -17.19 -5.81
CA LYS A 65 -10.67 -16.85 -5.00
C LYS A 65 -10.33 -16.80 -3.52
N ARG A 66 -9.53 -17.74 -3.01
CA ARG A 66 -9.08 -17.74 -1.60
C ARG A 66 -8.20 -16.55 -1.25
N GLN A 67 -7.36 -16.08 -2.18
CA GLN A 67 -6.53 -14.90 -1.98
C GLN A 67 -7.35 -13.60 -1.91
N GLU A 68 -8.45 -13.52 -2.65
CA GLU A 68 -9.36 -12.37 -2.64
C GLU A 68 -10.29 -12.34 -1.40
N MET A 69 -10.43 -13.47 -0.70
CA MET A 69 -11.27 -13.52 0.49
C MET A 69 -10.67 -12.68 1.62
N THR A 70 -11.46 -11.73 2.11
CA THR A 70 -11.13 -11.03 3.36
C THR A 70 -11.23 -12.00 4.55
N PRO A 71 -10.54 -11.77 5.68
CA PRO A 71 -10.60 -12.65 6.85
C PRO A 71 -12.03 -13.00 7.31
N LYS A 72 -13.01 -12.10 7.11
CA LYS A 72 -14.44 -12.33 7.40
C LYS A 72 -15.12 -13.34 6.50
N ASN A 73 -14.62 -13.48 5.27
CA ASN A 73 -15.11 -14.48 4.31
C ASN A 73 -14.48 -15.85 4.57
N ILE A 74 -13.29 -15.88 5.17
CA ILE A 74 -12.53 -17.11 5.47
C ILE A 74 -13.00 -17.75 6.78
N TYR A 75 -13.17 -16.96 7.84
CA TYR A 75 -13.53 -17.48 9.16
C TYR A 75 -14.97 -17.11 9.52
N SER A 76 -15.77 -18.12 9.87
CA SER A 76 -17.14 -17.95 10.37
C SER A 76 -17.22 -17.60 11.87
N PHE A 77 -16.10 -17.68 12.57
CA PHE A 77 -15.98 -17.47 14.02
C PHE A 77 -15.15 -16.22 14.35
N ARG A 78 -14.96 -15.95 15.65
CA ARG A 78 -14.16 -14.81 16.16
C ARG A 78 -12.78 -14.73 15.46
N PRO A 79 -12.22 -13.53 15.22
CA PRO A 79 -10.91 -13.39 14.58
C PRO A 79 -9.88 -14.30 15.27
N PRO A 80 -9.15 -15.13 14.52
CA PRO A 80 -8.26 -16.14 15.09
C PRO A 80 -7.04 -15.53 15.80
N ALA A 81 -6.73 -14.27 15.54
CA ALA A 81 -5.62 -13.56 16.15
C ALA A 81 -6.02 -12.14 16.58
N VAL A 82 -5.42 -11.66 17.67
CA VAL A 82 -5.71 -10.35 18.29
C VAL A 82 -5.45 -9.18 17.33
N ASN A 83 -4.45 -9.30 16.47
CA ASN A 83 -4.17 -8.27 15.45
C ASN A 83 -5.28 -8.16 14.39
N MET A 84 -6.04 -9.22 14.13
CA MET A 84 -7.18 -9.20 13.22
C MET A 84 -8.40 -8.55 13.84
N GLU A 85 -8.49 -8.47 15.18
CA GLU A 85 -9.63 -7.91 15.91
C GLU A 85 -9.86 -6.43 15.56
N TYR A 86 -8.79 -5.65 15.35
CA TYR A 86 -8.89 -4.25 14.94
C TYR A 86 -9.64 -4.04 13.62
N GLY A 87 -9.46 -4.94 12.64
CA GLY A 87 -10.13 -4.89 11.34
C GLY A 87 -11.42 -5.72 11.28
N TRP A 88 -11.75 -6.43 12.36
CA TRP A 88 -12.87 -7.36 12.38
C TRP A 88 -14.23 -6.66 12.57
N PHE A 89 -14.27 -5.52 13.25
CA PHE A 89 -15.51 -4.79 13.44
C PHE A 89 -15.85 -3.95 12.19
N SER A 90 -16.98 -4.24 11.54
CA SER A 90 -17.50 -3.41 10.42
C SER A 90 -18.15 -2.12 10.92
N ALA A 91 -18.68 -2.16 12.15
CA ALA A 91 -19.19 -1.00 12.86
C ALA A 91 -18.18 -0.56 13.93
N PRO A 92 -18.07 0.74 14.22
CA PRO A 92 -17.18 1.20 15.27
C PRO A 92 -17.66 0.67 16.63
N LEU A 93 -16.72 0.21 17.46
CA LEU A 93 -16.99 -0.28 18.82
C LEU A 93 -17.64 0.79 19.70
N ILE A 94 -17.28 2.05 19.45
CA ILE A 94 -17.88 3.22 20.08
C ILE A 94 -18.83 3.84 19.06
N PRO A 95 -20.14 3.98 19.37
CA PRO A 95 -21.08 4.59 18.44
C PRO A 95 -20.62 6.00 18.10
N ILE A 96 -20.49 6.29 16.80
CA ILE A 96 -20.14 7.63 16.35
C ILE A 96 -21.33 8.54 16.62
N THR A 97 -21.16 9.49 17.55
CA THR A 97 -22.18 10.48 17.87
C THR A 97 -22.51 11.30 16.63
N ARG A 98 -23.81 11.41 16.33
CA ARG A 98 -24.32 12.27 15.25
C ARG A 98 -24.43 13.75 15.66
N ASP A 99 -24.19 14.04 16.92
CA ASP A 99 -24.22 15.39 17.46
C ASP A 99 -23.12 16.24 16.81
N LEU A 100 -23.54 17.28 16.09
CA LEU A 100 -22.65 18.23 15.42
C LEU A 100 -21.80 19.03 16.43
N ARG A 101 -22.24 19.12 17.69
CA ARG A 101 -21.48 19.81 18.76
C ARG A 101 -20.25 19.04 19.21
N LEU A 102 -20.21 17.74 18.97
CA LEU A 102 -19.10 16.87 19.39
C LEU A 102 -18.30 16.33 18.19
N ARG A 103 -18.76 16.64 16.96
CA ARG A 103 -18.18 16.11 15.73
C ARG A 103 -17.70 17.27 14.84
N PHE A 104 -16.38 17.48 14.81
CA PHE A 104 -15.73 18.54 14.04
C PHE A 104 -14.83 17.98 12.92
N PRO A 105 -15.39 17.36 11.86
CA PRO A 105 -14.58 16.86 10.77
C PRO A 105 -14.11 18.04 9.93
N ARG A 106 -12.82 18.35 9.97
CA ARG A 106 -12.22 19.31 9.04
C ARG A 106 -12.09 18.65 7.67
N LYS A 107 -12.96 19.03 6.72
CA LYS A 107 -12.92 18.50 5.36
C LYS A 107 -11.72 19.01 4.57
N GLN A 108 -11.34 20.26 4.79
CA GLN A 108 -10.20 20.94 4.15
C GLN A 108 -9.65 22.01 5.11
N SER A 109 -8.43 22.47 4.88
CA SER A 109 -7.88 23.65 5.54
C SER A 109 -8.16 24.91 4.72
N ASP A 110 -8.31 26.05 5.40
CA ASP A 110 -8.57 27.34 4.76
C ASP A 110 -7.49 27.70 3.72
N PHE A 111 -6.25 27.29 4.00
CA PHE A 111 -5.15 27.41 3.07
C PHE A 111 -5.38 26.59 1.78
N VAL A 112 -5.82 25.33 1.90
CA VAL A 112 -6.03 24.46 0.74
C VAL A 112 -7.22 24.92 -0.09
N THR A 113 -8.32 25.36 0.53
CA THR A 113 -9.47 25.94 -0.19
C THR A 113 -9.06 27.20 -0.94
N TYR A 114 -8.30 28.09 -0.30
CA TYR A 114 -7.82 29.32 -0.92
C TYR A 114 -6.84 29.05 -2.08
N GLU A 115 -5.85 28.18 -1.89
CA GLU A 115 -4.89 27.82 -2.94
C GLU A 115 -5.57 27.11 -4.12
N LEU A 116 -6.55 26.25 -3.84
CA LEU A 116 -7.32 25.58 -4.89
C LEU A 116 -8.15 26.61 -5.69
N ALA A 117 -8.83 27.52 -5.02
CA ALA A 117 -9.56 28.62 -5.67
C ALA A 117 -8.62 29.48 -6.51
N ARG A 118 -7.43 29.86 -5.98
CA ARG A 118 -6.42 30.63 -6.72
C ARG A 118 -5.97 29.91 -7.98
N LYS A 119 -5.69 28.59 -7.90
CA LYS A 119 -5.27 27.80 -9.07
C LYS A 119 -6.38 27.64 -10.12
N LEU A 120 -7.64 27.57 -9.69
CA LEU A 120 -8.80 27.50 -10.61
C LEU A 120 -9.03 28.83 -11.33
N HIS A 121 -8.81 29.95 -10.64
CA HIS A 121 -8.81 31.29 -11.24
C HIS A 121 -7.50 31.56 -12.00
N LYS A 122 -7.32 30.93 -13.17
CA LYS A 122 -6.16 31.05 -14.09
C LYS A 122 -5.89 32.46 -14.69
N GLY A 123 -6.34 33.53 -14.03
CA GLY A 123 -6.28 34.91 -14.56
C GLY A 123 -5.62 35.94 -13.64
N LEU A 124 -5.19 35.58 -12.42
CA LEU A 124 -4.48 36.52 -11.57
C LEU A 124 -2.98 36.55 -11.90
N PRO A 125 -2.36 37.73 -12.09
CA PRO A 125 -0.93 37.83 -12.31
C PRO A 125 -0.19 37.36 -11.05
N GLU A 126 0.53 36.25 -11.16
CA GLU A 126 1.44 35.77 -10.12
C GLU A 126 2.62 36.73 -10.00
N LYS A 127 2.52 37.72 -9.10
CA LYS A 127 3.68 38.52 -8.72
C LYS A 127 4.61 37.64 -7.87
N LYS A 128 5.69 37.17 -8.49
CA LYS A 128 6.78 36.49 -7.77
C LYS A 128 7.28 37.42 -6.66
N PHE A 129 7.44 36.88 -5.45
CA PHE A 129 8.01 37.61 -4.33
C PHE A 129 9.42 38.07 -4.70
N ALA A 130 9.61 39.39 -4.85
CA ALA A 130 10.88 40.02 -5.20
C ALA A 130 11.63 40.55 -3.96
N GLY A 131 11.11 40.30 -2.76
CA GLY A 131 11.79 40.67 -1.52
C GLY A 131 12.99 39.77 -1.27
N VAL A 132 14.08 40.36 -0.78
CA VAL A 132 15.19 39.57 -0.22
C VAL A 132 14.66 38.91 1.06
N PRO A 133 14.62 37.57 1.15
CA PRO A 133 13.89 36.86 2.21
C PRO A 133 14.54 37.00 3.59
N PHE A 134 15.79 37.44 3.67
CA PHE A 134 16.50 37.69 4.92
C PHE A 134 17.31 38.98 4.77
N ARG A 135 17.12 39.94 5.68
CA ARG A 135 18.08 41.04 5.86
C ARG A 135 19.37 40.44 6.45
N THR A 136 20.50 40.68 5.78
CA THR A 136 21.85 40.55 6.35
C THR A 136 22.05 41.54 7.48
#